data_AF-A0A3D0CB50-F1
#
_entry.id   AF-A0A3D0CB50-F1
#
_cell.length_a   1.000
_cell.length_b   1.000
_cell.length_c   1.000
_cell.angle_alpha   90.00
_cell.angle_beta   90.00
_cell.angle_gamma   90.00
#
_symmetry.space_group_name_H-M   'P 1'
#
loop_
_entity.id
_entity.type
_entity.pdbx_description
1 polymer ?
#
loop_
_entity_poly.entity_id
_entity_poly.type
_entity_poly.pdbx_seq_one_letter_code
_entity_poly.pdbx_strand_id
1 'polypeptide(L)'
;MVLFAFGQSNSANHGDSLHKPVKGVYNLNPFDGSCYQAQDPLLGATGEKGSVWMPLAEKLIATSTVEQILIVPFGVGGSAIKRWTADGDLVGRIKRSIDALEQQNIKATHIVWHQGETDARNGTTTIEYIKMFGEVISQLSPLGLDVPIYIATATLCGVEASNVDISIAQQKLPAAYPNVFSGANSDTLGNEMRFDNCHFNQQGLAKHADLWFKALTTKE
;
A
#
# COMPACT_ATOMS: atom_id res chain seq x y z
N MET A 1 -6.99 -1.62 14.71
CA MET A 1 -7.03 -1.35 13.25
C MET A 1 -6.26 -2.44 12.53
N VAL A 2 -6.72 -2.90 11.37
CA VAL A 2 -6.01 -3.91 10.56
C VAL A 2 -5.78 -3.33 9.16
N LEU A 3 -4.51 -3.09 8.83
CA LEU A 3 -4.07 -2.45 7.60
C LEU A 3 -3.57 -3.52 6.60
N PHE A 4 -4.37 -3.77 5.58
CA PHE A 4 -4.07 -4.71 4.49
C PHE A 4 -3.36 -3.96 3.36
N ALA A 5 -2.04 -4.08 3.28
CA ALA A 5 -1.20 -3.13 2.53
C ALA A 5 -0.39 -3.80 1.41
N PHE A 6 -0.58 -3.34 0.18
CA PHE A 6 0.06 -3.95 -0.98
C PHE A 6 0.17 -3.02 -2.19
N GLY A 7 0.77 -3.54 -3.26
CA GLY A 7 1.20 -2.78 -4.42
C GLY A 7 2.66 -3.09 -4.73
N GLN A 8 3.45 -2.07 -5.06
CA GLN A 8 4.86 -2.26 -5.45
C GLN A 8 5.87 -1.87 -4.37
N SER A 9 7.10 -1.48 -4.75
CA SER A 9 8.21 -1.26 -3.83
C SER A 9 7.94 -0.20 -2.76
N ASN A 10 7.30 0.93 -3.12
CA ASN A 10 6.94 1.99 -2.16
C ASN A 10 5.79 1.60 -1.20
N SER A 11 5.14 0.45 -1.43
CA SER A 11 4.22 -0.23 -0.49
C SER A 11 4.90 -1.33 0.33
N ALA A 12 6.18 -1.61 0.08
CA ALA A 12 6.93 -2.72 0.62
C ALA A 12 8.15 -2.21 1.44
N ASN A 13 9.20 -3.01 1.57
CA ASN A 13 10.37 -2.71 2.42
C ASN A 13 11.54 -2.09 1.64
N HIS A 14 11.28 -1.03 0.86
CA HIS A 14 12.29 -0.42 -0.02
C HIS A 14 12.73 0.99 0.40
N GLY A 15 12.14 1.59 1.43
CA GLY A 15 12.53 2.92 1.90
C GLY A 15 13.86 2.88 2.66
N ASP A 16 14.68 3.93 2.57
CA ASP A 16 16.11 3.86 2.92
C ASP A 16 16.42 3.58 4.40
N SER A 17 15.47 3.86 5.30
CA SER A 17 15.69 3.80 6.74
C SER A 17 14.73 2.83 7.42
N LEU A 18 15.26 1.90 8.21
CA LEU A 18 14.48 1.02 9.08
C LEU A 18 13.80 1.80 10.21
N HIS A 19 12.53 1.51 10.45
CA HIS A 19 11.83 1.98 11.64
C HIS A 19 11.97 1.01 12.80
N LYS A 20 12.14 1.54 14.01
CA LYS A 20 12.17 0.72 15.24
C LYS A 20 10.78 0.17 15.57
N PRO A 21 10.69 -0.94 16.33
CA PRO A 21 9.42 -1.44 16.83
C PRO A 21 8.65 -0.38 17.62
N VAL A 22 7.33 -0.35 17.45
CA VAL A 22 6.40 0.56 18.15
C VAL A 22 5.43 -0.26 18.98
N LYS A 23 5.25 0.12 20.25
CA LYS A 23 4.30 -0.56 21.16
C LYS A 23 2.89 -0.50 20.58
N GLY A 24 2.19 -1.63 20.58
CA GLY A 24 0.83 -1.72 20.03
C GLY A 24 0.78 -1.90 18.51
N VAL A 25 1.92 -1.98 17.83
CA VAL A 25 1.99 -2.26 16.39
C VAL A 25 2.49 -3.68 16.16
N TYR A 26 1.71 -4.45 15.43
CA TYR A 26 1.95 -5.86 15.11
C TYR A 26 1.97 -6.07 13.60
N ASN A 27 2.59 -7.15 13.17
CA ASN A 27 2.67 -7.55 11.76
C ASN A 27 2.22 -9.01 11.62
N LEU A 28 1.20 -9.25 10.80
CA LEU A 28 0.83 -10.59 10.37
C LEU A 28 1.66 -10.96 9.15
N ASN A 29 2.43 -12.05 9.23
CA ASN A 29 3.15 -12.57 8.09
C ASN A 29 2.21 -13.48 7.27
N PRO A 30 1.86 -13.13 6.02
CA PRO A 30 0.99 -13.96 5.18
C PRO A 30 1.59 -15.34 4.86
N PHE A 31 2.90 -15.53 4.97
CA PHE A 31 3.54 -16.79 4.60
C PHE A 31 3.37 -17.91 5.62
N ASP A 32 3.38 -17.58 6.91
CA ASP A 32 3.20 -18.53 8.01
C ASP A 32 1.89 -18.33 8.79
N GLY A 33 1.14 -17.26 8.49
CA GLY A 33 -0.14 -16.95 9.12
C GLY A 33 -0.03 -16.45 10.56
N SER A 34 1.16 -16.08 11.05
CA SER A 34 1.41 -15.73 12.45
C SER A 34 1.60 -14.22 12.67
N CYS A 35 1.22 -13.75 13.86
CA CYS A 35 1.36 -12.35 14.28
C CYS A 35 2.65 -12.14 15.09
N TYR A 36 3.40 -11.09 14.75
CA TYR A 36 4.65 -10.70 15.37
C TYR A 36 4.59 -9.26 15.86
N GLN A 37 5.45 -8.89 16.81
CA GLN A 37 5.74 -7.49 17.07
C GLN A 37 6.29 -6.86 15.78
N ALA A 38 5.69 -5.76 15.31
CA ALA A 38 6.10 -5.18 14.03
C ALA A 38 7.50 -4.56 14.15
N GLN A 39 8.34 -4.85 13.15
CA GLN A 39 9.69 -4.33 13.00
C GLN A 39 10.02 -4.29 11.51
N ASP A 40 10.67 -3.22 11.03
CA ASP A 40 11.20 -3.23 9.67
C ASP A 40 12.43 -4.15 9.55
N PRO A 41 12.61 -4.86 8.42
CA PRO A 41 11.65 -4.99 7.33
C PRO A 41 10.43 -5.82 7.73
N LEU A 42 9.24 -5.38 7.32
CA LEU A 42 8.01 -6.10 7.66
C LEU A 42 7.92 -7.45 6.92
N LEU A 43 7.45 -8.47 7.63
CA LEU A 43 7.25 -9.81 7.09
C LEU A 43 6.05 -9.84 6.13
N GLY A 44 6.27 -10.43 4.94
CA GLY A 44 5.24 -10.62 3.90
C GLY A 44 5.51 -9.87 2.60
N ALA A 45 6.21 -8.73 2.65
CA ALA A 45 6.54 -7.90 1.50
C ALA A 45 8.00 -8.07 1.05
N THR A 46 8.32 -7.69 -0.19
CA THR A 46 9.70 -7.72 -0.69
C THR A 46 10.53 -6.54 -0.18
N GLY A 47 11.85 -6.66 -0.30
CA GLY A 47 12.81 -5.66 0.16
C GLY A 47 13.33 -5.95 1.57
N GLU A 48 14.40 -5.27 1.94
CA GLU A 48 15.16 -5.52 3.19
C GLU A 48 15.30 -4.27 4.06
N LYS A 49 14.71 -3.14 3.62
CA LYS A 49 14.81 -1.84 4.27
C LYS A 49 13.49 -1.43 4.96
N GLY A 50 13.23 -0.14 5.08
CA GLY A 50 12.07 0.40 5.78
C GLY A 50 10.79 0.35 4.99
N SER A 51 9.67 0.31 5.71
CA SER A 51 8.32 0.45 5.15
C SER A 51 7.70 1.79 5.55
N VAL A 52 6.80 2.32 4.73
CA VAL A 52 5.99 3.51 5.10
C VAL A 52 4.96 3.19 6.20
N TRP A 53 4.63 1.91 6.38
CA TRP A 53 3.58 1.48 7.30
C TRP A 53 3.98 1.60 8.77
N MET A 54 5.27 1.46 9.10
CA MET A 54 5.77 1.64 10.46
C MET A 54 5.63 3.09 10.98
N PRO A 55 6.16 4.13 10.29
CA PRO A 55 5.95 5.52 10.71
C PRO A 55 4.48 5.95 10.63
N LEU A 56 3.68 5.38 9.72
CA LEU A 56 2.23 5.58 9.71
C LEU A 56 1.57 5.03 10.98
N ALA A 57 1.91 3.79 11.35
CA ALA A 57 1.34 3.14 12.53
C ALA A 57 1.74 3.87 13.82
N GLU A 58 2.97 4.36 13.92
CA GLU A 58 3.41 5.20 15.05
C GLU A 58 2.53 6.45 15.20
N LYS A 59 2.27 7.16 14.11
CA LYS A 59 1.40 8.34 14.10
C LYS A 59 -0.02 7.99 14.54
N LEU A 60 -0.60 6.94 13.98
CA LEU A 60 -1.95 6.49 14.33
C LEU A 60 -2.06 6.12 15.81
N ILE A 61 -1.10 5.38 16.37
CA ILE A 61 -1.06 5.06 17.81
C ILE A 61 -0.94 6.33 18.66
N ALA A 62 -0.13 7.30 18.24
CA ALA A 62 0.13 8.51 19.01
C ALA A 62 -1.04 9.51 19.04
N THR A 63 -1.88 9.54 18.01
CA THR A 63 -2.88 10.61 17.83
C THR A 63 -4.33 10.14 17.80
N SER A 64 -4.60 8.85 17.68
CA SER A 64 -5.95 8.32 17.52
C SER A 64 -6.38 7.51 18.75
N THR A 65 -7.65 7.12 18.78
CA THR A 65 -8.18 6.16 19.76
C THR A 65 -7.78 4.70 19.46
N VAL A 66 -6.97 4.48 18.41
CA VAL A 66 -6.50 3.14 18.04
C VAL A 66 -5.38 2.73 18.99
N GLU A 67 -5.66 1.74 19.84
CA GLU A 67 -4.68 1.21 20.80
C GLU A 67 -3.77 0.13 20.19
N GLN A 68 -4.24 -0.53 19.12
CA GLN A 68 -3.52 -1.61 18.45
C GLN A 68 -3.70 -1.56 16.93
N ILE A 69 -2.59 -1.75 16.21
CA ILE A 69 -2.55 -1.82 14.76
C ILE A 69 -1.91 -3.14 14.35
N LEU A 70 -2.57 -3.88 13.46
CA LEU A 70 -1.98 -5.04 12.78
C LEU A 70 -1.73 -4.67 11.32
N ILE A 71 -0.49 -4.76 10.87
CA ILE A 71 -0.09 -4.53 9.49
C ILE A 71 0.02 -5.89 8.79
N VAL A 72 -0.62 -6.01 7.63
CA VAL A 72 -0.53 -7.18 6.74
C VAL A 72 0.07 -6.72 5.41
N PRO A 73 1.40 -6.61 5.30
CA PRO A 73 2.06 -6.13 4.11
C PRO A 73 2.40 -7.30 3.18
N PHE A 74 2.15 -7.14 1.89
CA PHE A 74 2.51 -8.18 0.91
C PHE A 74 2.89 -7.64 -0.47
N GLY A 75 3.25 -6.36 -0.55
CA GLY A 75 3.71 -5.70 -1.78
C GLY A 75 4.98 -6.33 -2.40
N VAL A 76 5.12 -6.16 -3.71
CA VAL A 76 6.21 -6.73 -4.52
C VAL A 76 6.87 -5.67 -5.37
N GLY A 77 8.15 -5.40 -5.14
CA GLY A 77 8.93 -4.41 -5.86
C GLY A 77 8.88 -4.61 -7.39
N GLY A 78 8.72 -3.49 -8.12
CA GLY A 78 8.69 -3.49 -9.59
C GLY A 78 7.48 -4.20 -10.23
N SER A 79 6.41 -4.46 -9.48
CA SER A 79 5.21 -5.07 -10.05
C SER A 79 4.33 -4.03 -10.78
N ALA A 80 4.05 -4.27 -12.06
CA ALA A 80 2.95 -3.63 -12.77
C ALA A 80 1.59 -4.20 -12.31
N ILE A 81 0.50 -3.45 -12.47
CA ILE A 81 -0.86 -3.86 -12.05
C ILE A 81 -1.31 -5.15 -12.73
N LYS A 82 -0.87 -5.42 -13.97
CA LYS A 82 -1.13 -6.69 -14.68
C LYS A 82 -0.71 -7.92 -13.88
N ARG A 83 0.32 -7.82 -13.05
CA ARG A 83 0.77 -8.95 -12.22
C ARG A 83 -0.19 -9.27 -11.07
N TRP A 84 -1.05 -8.33 -10.71
CA TRP A 84 -2.02 -8.43 -9.63
C TRP A 84 -3.44 -8.78 -10.09
N THR A 85 -3.67 -8.84 -11.41
CA THR A 85 -4.98 -9.25 -11.95
C THR A 85 -5.23 -10.74 -11.76
N ALA A 86 -6.42 -11.23 -12.11
CA ALA A 86 -6.84 -12.61 -11.88
C ALA A 86 -5.90 -13.65 -12.55
N ASP A 87 -5.35 -13.30 -13.71
CA ASP A 87 -4.37 -14.13 -14.45
C ASP A 87 -2.91 -13.74 -14.15
N GLY A 88 -2.69 -12.78 -13.26
CA GLY A 88 -1.38 -12.29 -12.87
C GLY A 88 -0.66 -13.24 -11.93
N ASP A 89 0.67 -13.23 -11.95
CA ASP A 89 1.48 -14.14 -11.13
C ASP A 89 1.48 -13.80 -9.62
N LEU A 90 0.93 -12.66 -9.22
CA LEU A 90 0.81 -12.21 -7.83
C LEU A 90 -0.60 -12.41 -7.23
N VAL A 91 -1.57 -12.95 -7.99
CA VAL A 91 -2.91 -13.32 -7.47
C VAL A 91 -2.81 -14.20 -6.21
N GLY A 92 -1.86 -15.14 -6.20
CA GLY A 92 -1.62 -16.03 -5.08
C GLY A 92 -1.19 -15.32 -3.80
N ARG A 93 -0.63 -14.10 -3.89
CA ARG A 93 -0.31 -13.29 -2.70
C ARG A 93 -1.55 -12.66 -2.09
N ILE A 94 -2.47 -12.15 -2.90
CA ILE A 94 -3.76 -11.63 -2.41
C ILE A 94 -4.49 -12.74 -1.66
N LYS A 95 -4.67 -13.90 -2.31
CA LYS A 95 -5.34 -15.05 -1.70
C LYS A 95 -4.69 -15.46 -0.39
N ARG A 96 -3.37 -15.62 -0.38
CA ARG A 96 -2.62 -16.04 0.83
C ARG A 96 -2.78 -15.06 1.99
N SER A 97 -2.75 -13.75 1.71
CA SER A 97 -2.92 -12.72 2.74
C SER A 97 -4.34 -12.70 3.31
N ILE A 98 -5.36 -12.97 2.48
CA ILE A 98 -6.74 -13.17 2.93
C ILE A 98 -6.84 -14.42 3.80
N ASP A 99 -6.31 -15.56 3.32
CA ASP A 99 -6.32 -16.83 4.07
C ASP A 99 -5.65 -16.68 5.45
N ALA A 100 -4.55 -15.90 5.54
CA ALA A 100 -3.85 -15.65 6.80
C ALA A 100 -4.69 -14.86 7.81
N LEU A 101 -5.49 -13.89 7.35
CA LEU A 101 -6.43 -13.16 8.20
C LEU A 101 -7.55 -14.09 8.68
N GLU A 102 -8.11 -14.91 7.79
CA GLU A 102 -9.16 -15.89 8.10
C GLU A 102 -8.71 -16.92 9.15
N GLN A 103 -7.48 -17.45 9.01
CA GLN A 103 -6.90 -18.41 9.96
C GLN A 103 -6.78 -17.84 11.38
N GLN A 104 -6.52 -16.54 11.49
CA GLN A 104 -6.45 -15.83 12.78
C GLN A 104 -7.82 -15.33 13.26
N ASN A 105 -8.89 -15.53 12.47
CA ASN A 105 -10.21 -14.93 12.69
C ASN A 105 -10.15 -13.40 12.86
N ILE A 106 -9.30 -12.75 12.06
CA ILE A 106 -9.08 -11.31 12.06
C ILE A 106 -9.70 -10.72 10.80
N LYS A 107 -10.43 -9.61 10.92
CA LYS A 107 -11.00 -8.88 9.78
C LYS A 107 -10.13 -7.69 9.41
N ALA A 108 -9.89 -7.50 8.11
CA ALA A 108 -9.31 -6.26 7.61
C ALA A 108 -10.23 -5.08 7.92
N THR A 109 -9.66 -3.92 8.26
CA THR A 109 -10.46 -2.70 8.45
C THR A 109 -10.12 -1.63 7.43
N HIS A 110 -8.92 -1.65 6.86
CA HIS A 110 -8.49 -0.75 5.80
C HIS A 110 -7.67 -1.53 4.79
N ILE A 111 -7.92 -1.31 3.51
CA ILE A 111 -7.10 -1.81 2.42
C ILE A 111 -6.38 -0.62 1.81
N VAL A 112 -5.07 -0.71 1.62
CA VAL A 112 -4.26 0.35 0.99
C VAL A 112 -3.50 -0.22 -0.20
N TRP A 113 -3.69 0.43 -1.35
CA TRP A 113 -3.04 0.10 -2.62
C TRP A 113 -2.08 1.22 -3.01
N HIS A 114 -0.78 0.92 -3.02
CA HIS A 114 0.25 1.85 -3.49
C HIS A 114 1.03 1.24 -4.64
N GLN A 115 0.60 1.54 -5.85
CA GLN A 115 1.21 1.07 -7.08
C GLN A 115 0.86 1.99 -8.23
N GLY A 116 1.80 2.14 -9.16
CA GLY A 116 1.55 2.75 -10.46
C GLY A 116 2.83 3.15 -11.18
N GLU A 117 3.96 3.26 -10.47
CA GLU A 117 5.21 3.74 -11.04
C GLU A 117 5.74 2.79 -12.13
N THR A 118 5.51 1.47 -12.00
CA THR A 118 5.88 0.52 -13.06
C THR A 118 5.00 0.69 -14.30
N ASP A 119 3.70 0.93 -14.13
CA ASP A 119 2.76 1.15 -15.23
C ASP A 119 2.99 2.49 -15.93
N ALA A 120 3.37 3.51 -15.16
CA ALA A 120 3.80 4.81 -15.66
C ALA A 120 4.99 4.66 -16.62
N ARG A 121 5.99 3.87 -16.23
CA ARG A 121 7.15 3.55 -17.08
C ARG A 121 6.79 2.71 -18.30
N ASN A 122 5.84 1.78 -18.16
CA ASN A 122 5.42 0.90 -19.24
C ASN A 122 4.50 1.57 -20.26
N GLY A 123 4.01 2.78 -19.98
CA GLY A 123 3.06 3.47 -20.85
C GLY A 123 1.66 2.85 -20.82
N THR A 124 1.27 2.20 -19.72
CA THR A 124 -0.09 1.67 -19.54
C THR A 124 -1.08 2.83 -19.62
N THR A 125 -2.12 2.68 -20.44
CA THR A 125 -3.11 3.75 -20.63
C THR A 125 -4.06 3.88 -19.44
N THR A 126 -4.70 5.05 -19.31
CA THR A 126 -5.76 5.29 -18.31
C THR A 126 -6.83 4.17 -18.31
N ILE A 127 -7.28 3.75 -19.50
CA ILE A 127 -8.36 2.75 -19.65
C ILE A 127 -7.89 1.36 -19.21
N GLU A 128 -6.68 0.96 -19.63
CA GLU A 128 -6.12 -0.34 -19.25
C GLU A 128 -5.90 -0.44 -17.74
N TYR A 129 -5.38 0.63 -17.12
CA TYR A 129 -5.15 0.66 -15.67
C TYR A 129 -6.47 0.51 -14.89
N ILE A 130 -7.51 1.29 -15.25
CA ILE A 130 -8.83 1.21 -14.59
C ILE A 130 -9.42 -0.20 -14.74
N LYS A 131 -9.35 -0.79 -15.94
CA LYS A 131 -9.83 -2.15 -16.18
C LYS A 131 -9.12 -3.17 -15.29
N MET A 132 -7.79 -3.15 -15.28
CA MET A 132 -7.00 -4.08 -14.48
C MET A 132 -7.22 -3.87 -12.98
N PHE A 133 -7.41 -2.63 -12.53
CA PHE A 133 -7.75 -2.36 -11.14
C PHE A 133 -9.10 -2.96 -10.74
N GLY A 134 -10.10 -2.94 -11.64
CA GLY A 134 -11.37 -3.66 -11.46
C GLY A 134 -11.19 -5.16 -11.18
N GLU A 135 -10.21 -5.79 -11.84
CA GLU A 135 -9.86 -7.19 -11.61
C GLU A 135 -9.15 -7.39 -10.26
N VAL A 136 -8.30 -6.45 -9.83
CA VAL A 136 -7.66 -6.48 -8.51
C VAL A 136 -8.69 -6.38 -7.39
N ILE A 137 -9.60 -5.41 -7.45
CA ILE A 137 -10.59 -5.22 -6.37
C ILE A 137 -11.60 -6.37 -6.27
N SER A 138 -11.93 -7.02 -7.39
CA SER A 138 -12.84 -8.17 -7.39
C SER A 138 -12.30 -9.32 -6.54
N GLN A 139 -10.98 -9.48 -6.51
CA GLN A 139 -10.29 -10.48 -5.71
C GLN A 139 -10.28 -10.16 -4.21
N LEU A 140 -10.57 -8.91 -3.81
CA LEU A 140 -10.64 -8.48 -2.41
C LEU A 140 -12.01 -8.72 -1.77
N SER A 141 -13.02 -9.12 -2.56
CA SER A 141 -14.39 -9.36 -2.07
C SER A 141 -14.50 -10.29 -0.83
N PRO A 142 -13.64 -11.31 -0.61
CA PRO A 142 -13.69 -12.11 0.62
C PRO A 142 -13.43 -11.32 1.91
N LEU A 143 -12.73 -10.17 1.82
CA LEU A 143 -12.51 -9.28 2.97
C LEU A 143 -13.79 -8.53 3.38
N GLY A 144 -14.82 -8.52 2.53
CA GLY A 144 -16.05 -7.77 2.69
C GLY A 144 -16.09 -6.52 1.81
N LEU A 145 -17.24 -6.27 1.19
CA LEU A 145 -17.44 -5.14 0.27
C LEU A 145 -17.47 -3.78 0.99
N ASP A 146 -17.73 -3.78 2.31
CA ASP A 146 -17.79 -2.57 3.13
C ASP A 146 -16.41 -2.13 3.64
N VAL A 147 -15.34 -2.92 3.40
CA VAL A 147 -13.98 -2.52 3.81
C VAL A 147 -13.48 -1.43 2.86
N PRO A 148 -13.10 -0.25 3.37
CA PRO A 148 -12.64 0.85 2.53
C PRO A 148 -11.28 0.53 1.90
N ILE A 149 -11.17 0.81 0.59
CA ILE A 149 -9.96 0.66 -0.21
C ILE A 149 -9.42 2.05 -0.55
N TYR A 150 -8.22 2.38 -0.06
CA TYR A 150 -7.57 3.65 -0.36
C TYR A 150 -6.52 3.46 -1.44
N ILE A 151 -6.69 4.19 -2.55
CA ILE A 151 -5.79 4.15 -3.69
C ILE A 151 -4.81 5.32 -3.68
N ALA A 152 -3.52 5.03 -3.69
CA ALA A 152 -2.51 6.06 -3.85
C ALA A 152 -2.52 6.69 -5.25
N THR A 153 -2.15 7.96 -5.33
CA THR A 153 -1.54 8.49 -6.55
C THR A 153 -0.04 8.25 -6.48
N ALA A 154 0.48 7.40 -7.37
CA ALA A 154 1.84 6.88 -7.29
C ALA A 154 2.38 6.58 -8.68
N THR A 155 3.02 7.56 -9.29
CA THR A 155 3.55 7.46 -10.66
C THR A 155 5.04 7.79 -10.74
N LEU A 156 5.57 8.54 -9.77
CA LEU A 156 6.93 9.04 -9.81
C LEU A 156 7.97 7.99 -9.39
N CYS A 157 8.81 7.58 -10.35
CA CYS A 157 10.00 6.76 -10.15
C CYS A 157 11.02 7.04 -11.26
N GLY A 158 12.05 7.82 -10.93
CA GLY A 158 13.05 8.34 -11.87
C GLY A 158 13.10 9.86 -11.89
N VAL A 159 13.66 10.41 -12.95
CA VAL A 159 13.80 11.88 -13.13
C VAL A 159 12.65 12.49 -13.93
N GLU A 160 11.72 11.66 -14.40
CA GLU A 160 10.57 12.09 -15.19
C GLU A 160 9.49 12.71 -14.31
N ALA A 161 8.68 13.58 -14.90
CA ALA A 161 7.50 14.11 -14.24
C ALA A 161 6.45 13.00 -14.00
N SER A 162 5.52 13.26 -13.08
CA SER A 162 4.37 12.38 -12.87
C SER A 162 3.66 12.00 -14.16
N ASN A 163 3.32 10.72 -14.29
CA ASN A 163 2.64 10.20 -15.46
C ASN A 163 1.15 10.59 -15.42
N VAL A 164 0.72 11.34 -16.43
CA VAL A 164 -0.64 11.88 -16.53
C VAL A 164 -1.69 10.79 -16.67
N ASP A 165 -1.42 9.73 -17.44
CA ASP A 165 -2.40 8.65 -17.65
C ASP A 165 -2.68 7.88 -16.36
N ILE A 166 -1.64 7.44 -15.67
CA ILE A 166 -1.79 6.65 -14.44
C ILE A 166 -2.40 7.50 -13.32
N SER A 167 -1.95 8.76 -13.17
CA SER A 167 -2.52 9.67 -12.17
C SER A 167 -4.00 9.96 -12.42
N ILE A 168 -4.41 10.18 -13.68
CA ILE A 168 -5.83 10.33 -14.05
C ILE A 168 -6.61 9.05 -13.75
N ALA A 169 -6.06 7.88 -14.06
CA ALA A 169 -6.68 6.60 -13.74
C ALA A 169 -6.93 6.47 -12.23
N GLN A 170 -5.89 6.67 -11.41
CA GLN A 170 -5.96 6.60 -9.95
C GLN A 170 -6.98 7.58 -9.36
N GLN A 171 -7.05 8.81 -9.88
CA GLN A 171 -8.01 9.83 -9.43
C GLN A 171 -9.46 9.54 -9.83
N LYS A 172 -9.69 8.78 -10.91
CA LYS A 172 -11.05 8.39 -11.36
C LYS A 172 -11.63 7.21 -10.60
N LEU A 173 -10.79 6.36 -10.02
CA LEU A 173 -11.22 5.11 -9.39
C LEU A 173 -12.20 5.29 -8.20
N PRO A 174 -12.04 6.29 -7.31
CA PRO A 174 -13.02 6.54 -6.25
C PRO A 174 -14.44 6.85 -6.76
N ALA A 175 -14.56 7.52 -7.92
CA ALA A 175 -15.86 7.78 -8.53
C ALA A 175 -16.45 6.56 -9.26
N ALA A 176 -15.61 5.58 -9.61
CA ALA A 176 -16.01 4.38 -10.34
C ALA A 176 -16.44 3.23 -9.42
N TYR A 177 -15.98 3.22 -8.16
CA TYR A 177 -16.19 2.11 -7.22
C TYR A 177 -16.60 2.62 -5.83
N PRO A 178 -17.73 2.15 -5.27
CA PRO A 178 -18.36 2.77 -4.10
C PRO A 178 -17.58 2.65 -2.79
N ASN A 179 -16.69 1.66 -2.67
CA ASN A 179 -15.85 1.44 -1.49
C ASN A 179 -14.38 1.85 -1.71
N VAL A 180 -14.10 2.60 -2.79
CA VAL A 180 -12.77 3.09 -3.13
C VAL A 180 -12.68 4.58 -2.82
N PHE A 181 -11.62 4.96 -2.11
CA PHE A 181 -11.38 6.31 -1.62
C PHE A 181 -10.00 6.81 -2.03
N SER A 182 -9.82 8.13 -2.07
CA SER A 182 -8.52 8.71 -2.38
C SER A 182 -7.52 8.45 -1.25
N GLY A 183 -6.40 7.82 -1.57
CA GLY A 183 -5.29 7.56 -0.66
C GLY A 183 -4.20 8.63 -0.70
N ALA A 184 -2.99 8.26 -0.29
CA ALA A 184 -1.84 9.17 -0.32
C ALA A 184 -1.48 9.56 -1.76
N ASN A 185 -1.29 10.86 -2.02
CA ASN A 185 -0.71 11.32 -3.27
C ASN A 185 0.82 11.43 -3.13
N SER A 186 1.52 10.33 -3.38
CA SER A 186 2.97 10.24 -3.23
C SER A 186 3.74 11.07 -4.27
N ASP A 187 3.08 11.45 -5.37
CA ASP A 187 3.65 12.31 -6.41
C ASP A 187 3.86 13.76 -5.93
N THR A 188 3.22 14.17 -4.83
CA THR A 188 3.51 15.48 -4.21
C THR A 188 4.87 15.52 -3.51
N LEU A 189 5.55 14.37 -3.38
CA LEU A 189 6.88 14.25 -2.80
C LEU A 189 7.90 14.07 -3.93
N GLY A 190 8.71 15.10 -4.14
CA GLY A 190 9.70 15.14 -5.21
C GLY A 190 10.91 14.25 -4.96
N ASN A 191 11.89 14.33 -5.88
CA ASN A 191 13.10 13.51 -5.82
C ASN A 191 13.99 13.82 -4.61
N GLU A 192 13.89 14.99 -4.00
CA GLU A 192 14.56 15.32 -2.73
C GLU A 192 14.10 14.43 -1.57
N MET A 193 12.93 13.80 -1.69
CA MET A 193 12.40 12.84 -0.72
C MET A 193 12.78 11.38 -1.07
N ARG A 194 13.59 11.15 -2.11
CA ARG A 194 13.98 9.82 -2.60
C ARG A 194 15.50 9.67 -2.63
N PHE A 195 16.02 8.47 -2.34
CA PHE A 195 17.48 8.25 -2.29
C PHE A 195 18.07 7.74 -3.61
N ASP A 196 17.24 7.15 -4.47
CA ASP A 196 17.63 6.61 -5.79
C ASP A 196 16.73 7.16 -6.91
N ASN A 197 16.08 8.30 -6.67
CA ASN A 197 15.03 8.91 -7.49
C ASN A 197 13.74 8.08 -7.61
N CYS A 198 13.58 6.98 -6.86
CA CYS A 198 12.37 6.15 -6.92
C CYS A 198 11.82 5.79 -5.53
N HIS A 199 12.68 5.41 -4.59
CA HIS A 199 12.31 4.96 -3.26
C HIS A 199 12.60 6.04 -2.23
N PHE A 200 11.72 6.15 -1.24
CA PHE A 200 11.78 7.21 -0.25
C PHE A 200 13.01 7.11 0.68
N ASN A 201 13.66 8.24 0.93
CA ASN A 201 14.63 8.38 2.02
C ASN A 201 13.91 8.52 3.37
N GLN A 202 14.65 8.67 4.47
CA GLN A 202 14.06 8.77 5.82
C GLN A 202 13.03 9.91 5.93
N GLN A 203 13.35 11.10 5.41
CA GLN A 203 12.43 12.23 5.44
C GLN A 203 11.20 11.97 4.55
N GLY A 204 11.43 11.37 3.38
CA GLY A 204 10.37 10.96 2.46
C GLY A 204 9.41 9.95 3.07
N LEU A 205 9.91 8.94 3.79
CA LEU A 205 9.07 7.96 4.50
C LEU A 205 8.18 8.65 5.53
N ALA A 206 8.73 9.59 6.30
CA ALA A 206 7.95 10.34 7.29
C ALA A 206 6.84 11.19 6.64
N LYS A 207 7.15 11.86 5.51
CA LYS A 207 6.17 12.65 4.75
C LYS A 207 5.15 11.79 4.01
N HIS A 208 5.56 10.65 3.51
CA HIS A 208 4.67 9.68 2.89
C HIS A 208 3.69 9.11 3.93
N ALA A 209 4.17 8.82 5.15
CA ALA A 209 3.30 8.46 6.27
C ALA A 209 2.34 9.59 6.67
N ASP A 210 2.74 10.87 6.61
CA ASP A 210 1.82 12.01 6.84
C ASP A 210 0.68 12.03 5.82
N LEU A 211 0.97 11.74 4.55
CA LEU A 211 -0.04 11.69 3.48
C LEU A 211 -1.03 10.54 3.70
N TRP A 212 -0.54 9.35 4.04
CA TRP A 212 -1.42 8.22 4.40
C TRP A 212 -2.23 8.50 5.64
N PHE A 213 -1.61 9.05 6.69
CA PHE A 213 -2.29 9.41 7.92
C PHE A 213 -3.45 10.36 7.64
N LYS A 214 -3.23 11.41 6.83
CA LYS A 214 -4.28 12.32 6.40
C LYS A 214 -5.40 11.60 5.65
N ALA A 215 -5.06 10.74 4.68
CA ALA A 215 -6.07 10.00 3.90
C ALA A 215 -6.93 9.08 4.77
N LEU A 216 -6.33 8.40 5.75
CA LEU A 216 -7.02 7.42 6.60
C LEU A 216 -7.80 8.05 7.78
N THR A 217 -7.57 9.32 8.09
CA THR A 217 -8.20 10.00 9.25
C THR A 217 -9.15 11.12 8.87
N THR A 218 -9.15 11.55 7.61
CA THR A 218 -10.14 12.49 7.11
C THR A 218 -11.50 11.79 7.05
N LYS A 219 -12.49 12.31 7.77
CA LYS A 219 -13.87 11.86 7.64
C LYS A 219 -14.42 12.43 6.34
N GLU A 220 -14.90 11.56 5.46
CA GLU A 220 -15.74 11.95 4.31
C GLU A 220 -17.12 12.41 4.78
#